data_AF-A0A9D9VXI2-F1
#
_entry.id   AF-A0A9D9VXI2-F1
#
_cell.length_a   1.000
_cell.length_b   1.000
_cell.length_c   1.000
_cell.angle_alpha   90.00
_cell.angle_beta   90.00
_cell.angle_gamma   90.00
#
_symmetry.space_group_name_H-M   'P 1'
#
loop_
_entity.id
_entity.type
_entity.pdbx_description
1 polymer ?
#
loop_
_entity_poly.entity_id
_entity_poly.type
_entity_poly.pdbx_seq_one_letter_code
_entity_poly.pdbx_strand_id
1 'polypeptide(L)'
;MKKICFFFFLLATAVTLSAQNIGIGTTEPLNKLQVQGSILVTSPTTATTTAPTAAQTKTLPGLGTITFLNTDSTGRLYDPGGSAGNYGIDLDSKANILSSSNIGFEVIIETMDLNTGDSLIIKESSTGTILIAVGNGYNTTGKWIFNSSSLYINFKSNTDFNTGAGFSLLFRRLYNNSFTLPDVSGVAGNTFFFDAKSGALRSGELNNSARGTHSVALGFNNTASSNSSIALGSGTIASGFNSITMGQNTIASGAFSTAMGSVTTAIGINSTAMGYQTIASGSSATATGQSTDASGDFSMAMGHLTNASGTYSLATGKSTDATGHAATATGDNSLASGAVSFASGFLTTASGNYSTAMGSYVSTNNHDGSFIIGDNSTTTVLNSANINNFRARFAGGYRLFTSAAAINAESCLLAAGGNAWVTASDVRLKEKFQQSDGENFLEKIATMKLGSWNYISQNPLKQRHYGPMAQDFYAAFGKDKYGTIGNDTTINSADFAGVSFIAIQALEKRSSGQQQNISDLKKENKELKEILLLLRKEMNELKKQNEKE
;
A
#
# COMPACT_ATOMS: atom_id res chain seq x y z
N MET A 1 -59.89 -26.72 4.75
CA MET A 1 -59.33 -27.96 4.16
C MET A 1 -58.44 -27.59 2.97
N LYS A 2 -57.22 -28.15 2.93
CA LYS A 2 -56.28 -28.45 1.80
C LYS A 2 -56.42 -27.63 0.48
N LYS A 3 -55.47 -26.76 0.09
CA LYS A 3 -54.16 -26.94 -0.62
C LYS A 3 -54.21 -27.45 -2.07
N ILE A 4 -53.64 -26.68 -3.03
CA ILE A 4 -52.77 -26.96 -4.22
C ILE A 4 -52.61 -25.61 -5.00
N CYS A 5 -51.50 -24.84 -4.93
CA CYS A 5 -50.21 -24.83 -5.69
C CYS A 5 -50.25 -24.45 -7.20
N PHE A 6 -49.77 -23.26 -7.61
CA PHE A 6 -48.51 -23.01 -8.39
C PHE A 6 -48.25 -21.51 -8.80
N PHE A 7 -47.05 -21.02 -8.44
CA PHE A 7 -46.10 -20.01 -8.99
C PHE A 7 -46.41 -18.81 -9.95
N PHE A 8 -45.84 -17.65 -9.57
CA PHE A 8 -45.19 -16.50 -10.31
C PHE A 8 -45.99 -15.72 -11.39
N PHE A 9 -45.88 -14.39 -11.58
CA PHE A 9 -44.71 -13.49 -11.54
C PHE A 9 -45.12 -12.03 -11.23
N LEU A 10 -44.15 -11.28 -10.69
CA LEU A 10 -44.12 -9.85 -10.40
C LEU A 10 -44.38 -9.00 -11.67
N LEU A 11 -45.37 -8.10 -11.65
CA LEU A 11 -45.57 -7.11 -12.72
C LEU A 11 -44.95 -5.78 -12.29
N ALA A 12 -43.70 -5.55 -12.68
CA ALA A 12 -43.09 -4.22 -12.65
C ALA A 12 -43.64 -3.42 -13.83
N THR A 13 -44.46 -2.42 -13.56
CA THR A 13 -44.90 -1.44 -14.57
C THR A 13 -43.74 -0.50 -14.88
N ALA A 14 -42.95 -0.85 -15.90
CA ALA A 14 -42.02 0.09 -16.52
C ALA A 14 -42.86 1.19 -17.21
N VAL A 15 -42.84 2.41 -16.65
CA VAL A 15 -43.32 3.60 -17.35
C VAL A 15 -42.28 3.93 -18.42
N THR A 16 -42.58 3.52 -19.65
CA THR A 16 -41.86 3.94 -20.86
C THR A 16 -42.16 5.41 -21.13
N LEU A 17 -41.20 6.29 -20.86
CA LEU A 17 -41.28 7.68 -21.29
C LEU A 17 -40.76 7.77 -22.73
N SER A 18 -41.64 8.09 -23.68
CA SER A 18 -41.22 8.53 -25.01
C SER A 18 -40.61 9.93 -24.89
N ALA A 19 -39.50 10.20 -25.58
CA ALA A 19 -39.09 11.58 -25.83
C ALA A 19 -40.27 12.32 -26.49
N GLN A 20 -40.95 13.16 -25.72
CA GLN A 20 -42.03 13.99 -26.25
C GLN A 20 -41.39 15.15 -27.00
N ASN A 21 -41.38 15.06 -28.34
CA ASN A 21 -41.46 16.26 -29.16
C ASN A 21 -42.91 16.78 -29.07
N ILE A 22 -43.27 17.46 -27.98
CA ILE A 22 -44.43 18.36 -28.03
C ILE A 22 -43.92 19.66 -28.62
N GLY A 23 -43.90 19.71 -29.96
CA GLY A 23 -43.82 20.93 -30.73
C GLY A 23 -45.17 21.14 -31.42
N ILE A 24 -46.21 21.52 -30.67
CA ILE A 24 -47.34 22.19 -31.31
C ILE A 24 -46.87 23.63 -31.56
N GLY A 25 -46.48 23.92 -32.81
CA GLY A 25 -46.42 25.29 -33.34
C GLY A 25 -45.16 26.13 -33.09
N THR A 26 -43.95 25.59 -33.12
CA THR A 26 -42.73 26.42 -33.18
C THR A 26 -41.76 25.99 -34.28
N THR A 27 -41.18 26.97 -34.98
CA THR A 27 -40.39 26.85 -36.21
C THR A 27 -38.88 26.61 -36.00
N GLU A 28 -38.44 26.23 -34.79
CA GLU A 28 -37.02 26.16 -34.45
C GLU A 28 -36.68 24.83 -33.73
N PRO A 29 -35.89 23.91 -34.35
CA PRO A 29 -35.39 22.73 -33.67
C PRO A 29 -34.22 23.10 -32.75
N LEU A 30 -34.40 22.90 -31.44
CA LEU A 30 -33.37 23.13 -30.41
C LEU A 30 -32.16 22.18 -30.60
N ASN A 31 -31.01 22.71 -31.02
CA ASN A 31 -29.72 22.00 -31.14
C ASN A 31 -29.05 21.65 -29.79
N LYS A 32 -29.81 21.47 -28.70
CA LYS A 32 -29.27 21.08 -27.38
C LYS A 32 -30.10 19.94 -26.80
N LEU A 33 -29.44 18.81 -26.56
CA LEU A 33 -30.02 17.69 -25.82
C LEU A 33 -30.07 18.05 -24.32
N GLN A 34 -31.14 18.73 -23.90
CA GLN A 34 -31.45 18.96 -22.49
C GLN A 34 -32.30 17.78 -21.99
N VAL A 35 -31.68 16.86 -21.25
CA VAL A 35 -32.41 15.75 -20.63
C VAL A 35 -32.68 16.11 -19.17
N GLN A 36 -33.94 16.41 -18.83
CA GLN A 36 -34.38 16.36 -17.44
C GLN A 36 -34.76 14.90 -17.13
N GLY A 37 -33.78 14.11 -16.68
CA GLY A 37 -33.96 12.71 -16.30
C GLY A 37 -32.78 11.81 -16.68
N SER A 38 -32.92 10.51 -16.41
CA SER A 38 -31.91 9.49 -16.75
C SER A 38 -31.92 9.18 -18.25
N ILE A 39 -30.75 9.23 -18.90
CA ILE A 39 -30.56 8.74 -20.27
C ILE A 39 -30.45 7.22 -20.21
N LEU A 40 -31.50 6.50 -20.61
CA LEU A 40 -31.43 5.06 -20.86
C LEU A 40 -30.99 4.85 -22.31
N VAL A 41 -29.70 4.58 -22.53
CA VAL A 41 -29.23 4.03 -23.80
C VAL A 41 -29.64 2.57 -23.82
N THR A 42 -30.62 2.19 -24.64
CA THR A 42 -30.91 0.77 -24.88
C THR A 42 -29.92 0.22 -25.93
N SER A 43 -29.68 -1.10 -25.93
CA SER A 43 -28.75 -1.77 -26.86
C SER A 43 -28.93 -1.26 -28.30
N PRO A 44 -27.84 -1.04 -29.08
CA PRO A 44 -27.97 -0.55 -30.45
C PRO A 44 -28.84 -1.51 -31.26
N THR A 45 -29.97 -1.01 -31.71
CA THR A 45 -30.89 -1.75 -32.59
C THR A 45 -30.46 -1.49 -34.03
N THR A 46 -30.46 -2.52 -34.88
CA THR A 46 -30.14 -2.34 -36.30
C THR A 46 -31.41 -2.44 -37.11
N ALA A 47 -31.67 -1.42 -37.93
CA ALA A 47 -32.76 -1.44 -38.91
C ALA A 47 -32.34 -2.25 -40.14
N THR A 48 -33.30 -2.93 -40.76
CA THR A 48 -33.12 -3.58 -42.05
C THR A 48 -32.74 -2.57 -43.14
N THR A 49 -31.75 -2.88 -43.96
CA THR A 49 -31.26 -2.00 -45.03
C THR A 49 -31.83 -2.35 -46.41
N THR A 50 -32.59 -3.45 -46.53
CA THR A 50 -33.22 -3.86 -47.78
C THR A 50 -34.28 -2.83 -48.21
N ALA A 51 -34.27 -2.43 -49.48
CA ALA A 51 -35.34 -1.59 -50.01
C ALA A 51 -36.67 -2.38 -50.07
N PRO A 52 -37.82 -1.75 -49.82
CA PRO A 52 -39.12 -2.41 -49.98
C PRO A 52 -39.34 -2.79 -51.45
N THR A 53 -39.78 -4.01 -51.69
CA THR A 53 -40.21 -4.48 -53.01
C THR A 53 -41.53 -3.80 -53.44
N ALA A 54 -41.91 -3.94 -54.71
CA ALA A 54 -43.22 -3.45 -55.19
C ALA A 54 -44.39 -4.08 -54.40
N ALA A 55 -44.29 -5.35 -53.98
CA ALA A 55 -45.31 -6.00 -53.17
C ALA A 55 -45.39 -5.45 -51.73
N GLN A 56 -44.27 -4.93 -51.21
CA GLN A 56 -44.11 -4.29 -49.90
C GLN A 56 -44.38 -2.79 -49.92
N THR A 57 -44.68 -2.21 -51.08
CA THR A 57 -45.15 -0.83 -51.21
C THR A 57 -46.66 -0.86 -51.36
N LYS A 58 -47.39 -0.30 -50.40
CA LYS A 58 -48.84 -0.26 -50.40
C LYS A 58 -49.33 1.17 -50.50
N THR A 59 -50.29 1.39 -51.38
CA THR A 59 -50.94 2.68 -51.57
C THR A 59 -52.22 2.75 -50.75
N LEU A 60 -52.52 3.91 -50.15
CA LEU A 60 -53.67 4.13 -49.27
C LEU A 60 -54.98 4.70 -49.87
N PRO A 61 -55.44 4.46 -51.13
CA PRO A 61 -56.78 4.88 -51.50
C PRO A 61 -57.82 3.80 -51.21
N GLY A 62 -58.79 4.10 -50.34
CA GLY A 62 -60.02 3.32 -50.13
C GLY A 62 -60.34 2.95 -48.67
N LEU A 63 -61.63 2.68 -48.41
CA LEU A 63 -62.18 2.20 -47.12
C LEU A 63 -61.77 0.73 -46.89
N GLY A 64 -60.49 0.49 -46.61
CA GLY A 64 -59.95 -0.85 -46.35
C GLY A 64 -58.76 -0.84 -45.41
N THR A 65 -58.55 -1.96 -44.71
CA THR A 65 -57.40 -2.16 -43.81
C THR A 65 -56.23 -2.76 -44.60
N ILE A 66 -55.08 -2.10 -44.58
CA ILE A 66 -53.83 -2.62 -45.15
C ILE A 66 -53.03 -3.30 -44.05
N THR A 67 -52.66 -4.56 -44.23
CA THR A 67 -51.81 -5.28 -43.27
C THR A 67 -50.48 -5.63 -43.92
N PHE A 68 -49.38 -5.24 -43.28
CA PHE A 68 -48.03 -5.72 -43.60
C PHE A 68 -47.75 -6.97 -42.76
N LEU A 69 -47.35 -8.06 -43.42
CA LEU A 69 -47.19 -9.36 -42.76
C LEU A 69 -45.84 -9.46 -42.05
N ASN A 70 -45.78 -10.34 -41.04
CA ASN A 70 -44.57 -10.63 -40.26
C ASN A 70 -43.37 -11.14 -41.09
N THR A 71 -43.54 -11.45 -42.36
CA THR A 71 -42.47 -11.86 -43.28
C THR A 71 -41.75 -10.67 -43.93
N ASP A 72 -42.36 -9.49 -43.94
CA ASP A 72 -41.77 -8.30 -44.53
C ASP A 72 -40.72 -7.71 -43.59
N SER A 73 -39.48 -7.62 -44.07
CA SER A 73 -38.36 -6.99 -43.34
C SER A 73 -38.40 -5.47 -43.44
N THR A 74 -39.05 -4.96 -44.49
CA THR A 74 -39.27 -3.55 -44.81
C THR A 74 -40.59 -3.38 -45.53
N GLY A 75 -41.27 -2.25 -45.32
CA GLY A 75 -42.50 -1.90 -46.01
C GLY A 75 -42.55 -0.41 -46.30
N ARG A 76 -43.28 -0.01 -47.34
CA ARG A 76 -43.57 1.39 -47.61
C ARG A 76 -45.08 1.59 -47.66
N LEU A 77 -45.56 2.57 -46.92
CA LEU A 77 -46.93 3.03 -46.99
C LEU A 77 -46.90 4.39 -47.65
N TYR A 78 -47.57 4.47 -48.79
CA TYR A 78 -47.48 5.64 -49.65
C TYR A 78 -48.89 6.15 -49.96
N ASP A 79 -49.03 7.46 -49.94
CA ASP A 79 -50.16 8.17 -50.48
C ASP A 79 -49.65 9.09 -51.60
N PRO A 80 -50.06 8.88 -52.87
CA PRO A 80 -49.54 9.62 -54.01
C PRO A 80 -49.94 11.10 -54.03
N GLY A 81 -50.84 11.52 -53.14
CA GLY A 81 -51.57 12.75 -53.30
C GLY A 81 -52.50 12.68 -54.51
N GLY A 82 -53.21 13.77 -54.78
CA GLY A 82 -54.19 13.78 -55.86
C GLY A 82 -54.46 15.13 -56.50
N SER A 83 -54.74 15.08 -57.80
CA SER A 83 -55.65 16.03 -58.45
C SER A 83 -57.09 15.72 -57.99
N ALA A 84 -58.01 16.69 -58.05
CA ALA A 84 -59.38 16.56 -57.57
C ALA A 84 -60.07 15.26 -58.03
N GLY A 85 -60.54 14.43 -57.06
CA GLY A 85 -61.36 13.24 -57.32
C GLY A 85 -60.72 11.87 -57.00
N ASN A 86 -59.47 11.82 -56.52
CA ASN A 86 -58.79 10.55 -56.20
C ASN A 86 -59.26 9.89 -54.88
N TYR A 87 -59.97 10.61 -54.01
CA TYR A 87 -60.46 10.10 -52.73
C TYR A 87 -61.97 10.31 -52.59
N GLY A 88 -62.63 9.39 -51.89
CA GLY A 88 -63.99 9.64 -51.42
C GLY A 88 -63.98 10.72 -50.32
N ILE A 89 -65.07 11.47 -50.20
CA ILE A 89 -65.31 12.38 -49.07
C ILE A 89 -65.11 11.64 -47.73
N ASP A 90 -64.39 12.27 -46.80
CA ASP A 90 -64.06 11.73 -45.47
C ASP A 90 -63.36 10.36 -45.49
N LEU A 91 -62.21 10.28 -46.18
CA LEU A 91 -61.39 9.08 -46.19
C LEU A 91 -60.82 8.80 -44.79
N ASP A 92 -61.09 7.60 -44.25
CA ASP A 92 -60.53 7.10 -42.99
C ASP A 92 -59.77 5.79 -43.21
N SER A 93 -58.57 5.90 -43.79
CA SER A 93 -57.77 4.74 -44.16
C SER A 93 -56.83 4.30 -43.03
N LYS A 94 -56.65 2.98 -42.92
CA LYS A 94 -56.02 2.34 -41.77
C LYS A 94 -55.02 1.31 -42.23
N ALA A 95 -53.83 1.31 -41.61
CA ALA A 95 -52.81 0.30 -41.84
C ALA A 95 -52.29 -0.28 -40.53
N ASN A 96 -52.13 -1.60 -40.52
CA ASN A 96 -51.52 -2.36 -39.45
C ASN A 96 -50.17 -2.88 -39.89
N ILE A 97 -49.16 -2.63 -39.06
CA ILE A 97 -47.81 -3.17 -39.23
C ILE A 97 -47.59 -4.10 -38.06
N LEU A 98 -47.45 -5.40 -38.33
CA LEU A 98 -47.34 -6.43 -37.32
C LEU A 98 -45.97 -7.12 -37.43
N SER A 99 -45.35 -7.43 -36.29
CA SER A 99 -44.16 -8.27 -36.21
C SER A 99 -44.04 -8.94 -34.84
N SER A 100 -43.98 -10.27 -34.81
CA SER A 100 -43.87 -11.04 -33.55
C SER A 100 -42.44 -11.23 -33.03
N SER A 101 -41.41 -10.84 -33.80
CA SER A 101 -40.00 -11.12 -33.49
C SER A 101 -39.04 -9.92 -33.66
N ASN A 102 -39.58 -8.70 -33.76
CA ASN A 102 -38.77 -7.48 -33.71
C ASN A 102 -38.75 -6.89 -32.30
N ILE A 103 -37.78 -6.03 -32.05
CA ILE A 103 -37.73 -5.21 -30.83
C ILE A 103 -38.30 -3.80 -31.06
N GLY A 104 -38.65 -3.49 -32.31
CA GLY A 104 -39.25 -2.22 -32.70
C GLY A 104 -39.30 -1.98 -34.21
N PHE A 105 -39.76 -0.80 -34.60
CA PHE A 105 -39.78 -0.30 -35.96
C PHE A 105 -39.04 1.02 -36.06
N GLU A 106 -38.22 1.16 -37.10
CA GLU A 106 -37.77 2.44 -37.62
C GLU A 106 -38.79 2.93 -38.64
N VAL A 107 -39.29 4.14 -38.46
CA VAL A 107 -40.22 4.80 -39.37
C VAL A 107 -39.56 6.05 -39.90
N ILE A 108 -39.44 6.12 -41.22
CA ILE A 108 -38.87 7.24 -41.94
C ILE A 108 -40.00 7.87 -42.74
N ILE A 109 -40.28 9.13 -42.44
CA ILE A 109 -41.11 9.97 -43.29
C ILE A 109 -40.23 10.44 -44.43
N GLU A 110 -40.32 9.78 -45.58
CA GLU A 110 -39.55 10.10 -46.78
C GLU A 110 -40.10 11.35 -47.47
N THR A 111 -41.42 11.49 -47.49
CA THR A 111 -42.13 12.69 -47.94
C THR A 111 -43.35 12.91 -47.05
N MET A 112 -43.71 14.16 -46.80
CA MET A 112 -44.95 14.52 -46.11
C MET A 112 -45.41 15.89 -46.56
N ASP A 113 -46.66 15.96 -46.99
CA ASP A 113 -47.35 17.18 -47.35
C ASP A 113 -48.83 17.00 -47.02
N LEU A 114 -49.17 17.20 -45.73
CA LEU A 114 -50.54 17.09 -45.24
C LEU A 114 -51.22 18.45 -45.40
N ASN A 115 -52.28 18.55 -46.19
CA ASN A 115 -52.98 19.83 -46.36
C ASN A 115 -53.82 20.18 -45.13
N THR A 116 -54.44 21.36 -45.16
CA THR A 116 -55.43 21.76 -44.16
C THR A 116 -56.56 20.72 -44.11
N GLY A 117 -56.88 20.22 -42.92
CA GLY A 117 -57.90 19.19 -42.72
C GLY A 117 -57.39 17.73 -42.75
N ASP A 118 -56.19 17.47 -43.27
CA ASP A 118 -55.59 16.14 -43.26
C ASP A 118 -54.87 15.85 -41.94
N SER A 119 -54.90 14.58 -41.52
CA SER A 119 -54.17 14.11 -40.34
C SER A 119 -53.62 12.70 -40.50
N LEU A 120 -52.42 12.48 -39.98
CA LEU A 120 -51.79 11.18 -39.86
C LEU A 120 -51.52 10.91 -38.38
N ILE A 121 -52.01 9.77 -37.91
CA ILE A 121 -51.81 9.32 -36.54
C ILE A 121 -51.18 7.94 -36.56
N ILE A 122 -50.02 7.81 -35.92
CA ILE A 122 -49.36 6.54 -35.64
C ILE A 122 -49.53 6.23 -34.16
N LYS A 123 -50.05 5.05 -33.86
CA LYS A 123 -50.28 4.56 -32.51
C LYS A 123 -49.66 3.17 -32.34
N GLU A 124 -49.39 2.80 -31.11
CA GLU A 124 -49.11 1.40 -30.78
C GLU A 124 -50.41 0.58 -30.82
N SER A 125 -50.44 -0.51 -31.59
CA SER A 125 -51.68 -1.29 -31.77
C SER A 125 -52.14 -2.01 -30.49
N SER A 126 -51.21 -2.38 -29.60
CA SER A 126 -51.49 -3.13 -28.38
C SER A 126 -52.03 -2.26 -27.25
N THR A 127 -51.60 -1.00 -27.15
CA THR A 127 -51.96 -0.07 -26.06
C THR A 127 -52.86 1.08 -26.51
N GLY A 128 -52.93 1.37 -27.81
CA GLY A 128 -53.62 2.54 -28.36
C GLY A 128 -52.88 3.87 -28.13
N THR A 129 -51.68 3.83 -27.53
CA THR A 129 -50.87 5.02 -27.24
C THR A 129 -50.52 5.75 -28.52
N ILE A 130 -50.77 7.06 -28.58
CA ILE A 130 -50.41 7.91 -29.72
C ILE A 130 -48.90 8.15 -29.70
N LEU A 131 -48.21 7.71 -30.75
CA LEU A 131 -46.76 7.83 -30.91
C LEU A 131 -46.39 9.02 -31.80
N ILE A 132 -47.17 9.26 -32.87
CA ILE A 132 -47.12 10.46 -33.71
C ILE A 132 -48.55 10.88 -34.01
N ALA A 133 -48.83 12.18 -33.92
CA ALA A 133 -50.02 12.79 -34.48
C ALA A 133 -49.61 14.08 -35.17
N VAL A 134 -49.82 14.15 -36.48
CA VAL A 134 -49.49 15.29 -37.33
C VAL A 134 -50.66 15.61 -38.25
N GLY A 135 -50.77 16.86 -38.69
CA GLY A 135 -51.85 17.33 -39.57
C GLY A 135 -51.76 18.82 -39.82
N ASN A 136 -52.68 19.37 -40.61
CA ASN A 136 -52.81 20.81 -40.91
C ASN A 136 -51.52 21.49 -41.38
N GLY A 137 -51.04 21.17 -42.59
CA GLY A 137 -49.87 21.82 -43.19
C GLY A 137 -48.52 21.26 -42.72
N TYR A 138 -48.52 20.10 -42.04
CA TYR A 138 -47.27 19.46 -41.62
C TYR A 138 -46.53 18.88 -42.82
N ASN A 139 -45.31 19.35 -43.04
CA ASN A 139 -44.51 19.07 -44.23
C ASN A 139 -43.04 18.68 -43.94
N THR A 140 -42.76 18.20 -42.73
CA THR A 140 -41.38 17.85 -42.34
C THR A 140 -41.11 16.35 -42.49
N THR A 141 -39.90 16.04 -42.97
CA THR A 141 -39.37 14.68 -43.01
C THR A 141 -38.63 14.36 -41.72
N GLY A 142 -38.52 13.09 -41.38
CA GLY A 142 -37.75 12.68 -40.22
C GLY A 142 -37.71 11.18 -40.02
N LYS A 143 -36.99 10.78 -38.98
CA LYS A 143 -36.79 9.38 -38.62
C LYS A 143 -37.13 9.19 -37.15
N TRP A 144 -37.96 8.20 -36.87
CA TRP A 144 -38.38 7.83 -35.52
C TRP A 144 -38.17 6.35 -35.28
N ILE A 145 -37.89 6.01 -34.03
CA ILE A 145 -37.67 4.64 -33.56
C ILE A 145 -38.76 4.35 -32.53
N PHE A 146 -39.56 3.32 -32.79
CA PHE A 146 -40.60 2.86 -31.89
C PHE A 146 -40.27 1.48 -31.36
N ASN A 147 -40.19 1.33 -30.04
CA ASN A 147 -39.99 0.05 -29.37
C ASN A 147 -41.33 -0.70 -29.23
N SER A 148 -42.02 -0.92 -30.36
CA SER A 148 -43.30 -1.62 -30.43
C SER A 148 -43.26 -2.74 -31.47
N SER A 149 -43.91 -3.86 -31.16
CA SER A 149 -44.08 -5.01 -32.06
C SER A 149 -45.24 -4.82 -33.05
N SER A 150 -46.04 -3.76 -32.87
CA SER A 150 -47.16 -3.45 -33.75
C SER A 150 -47.44 -1.95 -33.84
N LEU A 151 -47.52 -1.42 -35.06
CA LEU A 151 -47.94 -0.04 -35.31
C LEU A 151 -49.30 -0.02 -36.00
N TYR A 152 -50.16 0.87 -35.51
CA TYR A 152 -51.44 1.21 -36.10
C TYR A 152 -51.33 2.61 -36.71
N ILE A 153 -51.56 2.72 -38.00
CA ILE A 153 -51.48 3.98 -38.74
C ILE A 153 -52.88 4.32 -39.21
N ASN A 154 -53.29 5.55 -38.94
CA ASN A 154 -54.55 6.09 -39.39
C ASN A 154 -54.30 7.38 -40.13
N PHE A 155 -54.69 7.41 -41.39
CA PHE A 155 -54.72 8.61 -42.19
C PHE A 155 -56.17 9.03 -42.39
N LYS A 156 -56.48 10.28 -42.06
CA LYS A 156 -57.78 10.89 -42.30
C LYS A 156 -57.60 12.10 -43.19
N SER A 157 -58.36 12.13 -44.28
CA SER A 157 -58.47 13.30 -45.15
C SER A 157 -59.87 13.91 -45.04
N ASN A 158 -59.94 15.23 -44.91
CA ASN A 158 -61.20 15.98 -44.87
C ASN A 158 -61.58 16.46 -46.29
N THR A 159 -62.88 16.70 -46.49
CA THR A 159 -63.67 17.07 -47.70
C THR A 159 -63.11 18.07 -48.74
N ASP A 160 -61.85 18.48 -48.65
CA ASP A 160 -61.22 19.42 -49.54
C ASP A 160 -60.59 18.64 -50.72
N PHE A 161 -60.92 19.03 -51.96
CA PHE A 161 -60.24 18.53 -53.16
C PHE A 161 -58.80 19.05 -53.19
N ASN A 162 -57.93 18.49 -52.36
CA ASN A 162 -56.61 19.04 -52.07
C ASN A 162 -55.52 18.57 -53.04
N THR A 163 -54.67 19.51 -53.46
CA THR A 163 -53.57 19.41 -54.44
C THR A 163 -52.19 19.06 -53.83
N GLY A 164 -52.15 18.39 -52.68
CA GLY A 164 -50.90 18.07 -51.98
C GLY A 164 -50.17 16.84 -52.51
N ALA A 165 -48.88 16.71 -52.19
CA ALA A 165 -48.02 15.61 -52.62
C ALA A 165 -48.17 14.30 -51.80
N GLY A 166 -49.14 14.25 -50.86
CA GLY A 166 -49.41 13.09 -50.02
C GLY A 166 -48.27 12.80 -49.03
N PHE A 167 -48.01 11.53 -48.74
CA PHE A 167 -46.92 11.13 -47.85
C PHE A 167 -46.29 9.79 -48.24
N SER A 168 -45.04 9.58 -47.85
CA SER A 168 -44.35 8.29 -47.95
C SER A 168 -43.73 7.94 -46.61
N LEU A 169 -44.17 6.82 -46.03
CA LEU A 169 -43.63 6.25 -44.80
C LEU A 169 -42.89 4.96 -45.14
N LEU A 170 -41.59 4.94 -44.91
CA LEU A 170 -40.77 3.74 -44.96
C LEU A 170 -40.64 3.13 -43.57
N PHE A 171 -40.95 1.84 -43.45
CA PHE A 171 -40.85 1.06 -42.22
C PHE A 171 -39.75 0.04 -42.35
N ARG A 172 -38.92 -0.06 -41.32
CA ARG A 172 -37.86 -1.06 -41.20
C ARG A 172 -37.97 -1.75 -39.86
N ARG A 173 -37.81 -3.06 -39.85
CA ARG A 173 -37.80 -3.84 -38.60
C ARG A 173 -36.47 -3.64 -37.90
N LEU A 174 -36.55 -3.49 -36.58
CA LEU A 174 -35.39 -3.41 -35.70
C LEU A 174 -35.10 -4.79 -35.13
N TYR A 175 -33.84 -5.19 -35.23
CA TYR A 175 -33.32 -6.41 -34.62
C TYR A 175 -32.30 -6.07 -33.53
N ASN A 176 -32.18 -6.99 -32.58
CA ASN A 176 -31.14 -6.92 -31.56
C ASN A 176 -29.79 -7.14 -32.23
N ASN A 177 -28.84 -6.20 -32.08
CA ASN A 177 -27.53 -6.35 -32.69
C ASN A 177 -26.71 -7.36 -31.87
N SER A 178 -26.82 -8.64 -32.23
CA SER A 178 -26.13 -9.74 -31.56
C SER A 178 -24.70 -9.95 -32.05
N PHE A 179 -23.93 -8.91 -32.37
CA PHE A 179 -22.49 -9.05 -32.58
C PHE A 179 -21.75 -7.81 -32.06
N THR A 180 -20.55 -8.05 -31.53
CA THR A 180 -19.55 -7.10 -31.03
C THR A 180 -19.72 -5.68 -31.57
N LEU A 181 -19.73 -4.70 -30.66
CA LEU A 181 -19.75 -3.30 -31.02
C LEU A 181 -18.65 -2.97 -32.04
N PRO A 182 -18.93 -2.07 -33.00
CA PRO A 182 -17.92 -1.59 -33.91
C PRO A 182 -16.75 -1.00 -33.11
N ASP A 183 -15.55 -1.45 -33.43
CA ASP A 183 -14.34 -0.77 -33.02
C ASP A 183 -14.35 0.64 -33.64
N VAL A 184 -14.45 1.66 -32.81
CA VAL A 184 -14.37 3.08 -33.24
C VAL A 184 -12.98 3.65 -32.95
N SER A 185 -11.96 2.80 -32.82
CA SER A 185 -10.58 3.24 -32.95
C SER A 185 -10.44 4.00 -34.28
N GLY A 186 -10.12 5.29 -34.22
CA GLY A 186 -9.87 6.15 -35.37
C GLY A 186 -10.91 7.24 -35.67
N VAL A 187 -12.03 7.35 -34.95
CA VAL A 187 -12.98 8.46 -35.17
C VAL A 187 -12.45 9.72 -34.47
N ALA A 188 -11.88 10.65 -35.26
CA ALA A 188 -11.37 11.92 -34.77
C ALA A 188 -12.49 12.80 -34.18
N GLY A 189 -12.37 13.18 -32.91
CA GLY A 189 -13.28 14.11 -32.22
C GLY A 189 -13.51 13.78 -30.74
N ASN A 190 -14.12 14.73 -30.02
CA ASN A 190 -14.62 14.50 -28.67
C ASN A 190 -15.78 13.51 -28.74
N THR A 191 -15.59 12.30 -28.24
CA THR A 191 -16.63 11.26 -28.22
C THR A 191 -17.08 11.03 -26.79
N PHE A 192 -18.39 10.89 -26.57
CA PHE A 192 -18.94 10.27 -25.37
C PHE A 192 -19.71 9.04 -25.83
N PHE A 193 -19.40 7.89 -25.27
CA PHE A 193 -20.01 6.63 -25.64
C PHE A 193 -20.22 5.76 -24.41
N PHE A 194 -21.44 5.23 -24.28
CA PHE A 194 -21.82 4.27 -23.27
C PHE A 194 -22.38 3.02 -23.95
N ASP A 195 -21.80 1.86 -23.65
CA ASP A 195 -22.32 0.57 -24.06
C ASP A 195 -23.23 0.01 -22.98
N ALA A 196 -24.54 0.01 -23.23
CA ALA A 196 -25.52 -0.52 -22.31
C ALA A 196 -25.40 -2.04 -22.05
N LYS A 197 -24.81 -2.80 -22.98
CA LYS A 197 -24.65 -4.26 -22.84
C LYS A 197 -23.48 -4.59 -21.94
N SER A 198 -22.33 -3.97 -22.18
CA SER A 198 -21.13 -4.24 -21.39
C SER A 198 -21.04 -3.35 -20.16
N GLY A 199 -21.77 -2.23 -20.09
CA GLY A 199 -21.61 -1.18 -19.08
C GLY A 199 -20.37 -0.30 -19.31
N ALA A 200 -19.69 -0.43 -20.44
CA ALA A 200 -18.45 0.30 -20.73
C ALA A 200 -18.73 1.78 -21.04
N LEU A 201 -17.92 2.67 -20.48
CA LEU A 201 -17.96 4.12 -20.69
C LEU A 201 -16.66 4.59 -21.31
N ARG A 202 -16.73 5.37 -22.39
CA ARG A 202 -15.57 6.12 -22.89
C ARG A 202 -15.94 7.56 -23.19
N SER A 203 -15.02 8.47 -22.87
CA SER A 203 -15.20 9.90 -23.13
C SER A 203 -13.87 10.58 -23.40
N GLY A 204 -13.87 11.59 -24.27
CA GLY A 204 -12.73 12.47 -24.50
C GLY A 204 -12.21 12.42 -25.94
N GLU A 205 -10.99 12.93 -26.10
CA GLU A 205 -10.36 13.17 -27.40
C GLU A 205 -9.53 11.95 -27.82
N LEU A 206 -9.56 11.58 -29.11
CA LEU A 206 -8.65 10.60 -29.73
C LEU A 206 -8.63 9.20 -29.09
N ASN A 207 -9.38 8.27 -29.71
CA ASN A 207 -9.20 6.80 -29.62
C ASN A 207 -9.20 6.16 -28.22
N ASN A 208 -9.95 6.68 -27.26
CA ASN A 208 -10.19 5.96 -26.00
C ASN A 208 -10.85 4.60 -26.28
N SER A 209 -10.29 3.53 -25.71
CA SER A 209 -10.69 2.15 -25.91
C SER A 209 -11.14 1.51 -24.58
N ALA A 210 -12.44 1.57 -24.28
CA ALA A 210 -13.07 0.81 -23.20
C ALA A 210 -13.67 -0.50 -23.76
N ARG A 211 -12.94 -1.62 -23.63
CA ARG A 211 -13.30 -2.94 -24.21
C ARG A 211 -13.75 -3.96 -23.18
N GLY A 212 -13.42 -3.76 -21.91
CA GLY A 212 -13.86 -4.65 -20.83
C GLY A 212 -15.31 -4.40 -20.42
N THR A 213 -15.98 -5.40 -19.86
CA THR A 213 -17.29 -5.16 -19.23
C THR A 213 -17.13 -4.21 -18.04
N HIS A 214 -18.03 -3.26 -17.87
CA HIS A 214 -17.99 -2.21 -16.83
C HIS A 214 -16.70 -1.37 -16.84
N SER A 215 -16.00 -1.32 -17.98
CA SER A 215 -14.75 -0.57 -18.10
C SER A 215 -14.99 0.93 -18.32
N VAL A 216 -14.03 1.76 -17.90
CA VAL A 216 -14.12 3.22 -18.05
C VAL A 216 -12.83 3.73 -18.68
N ALA A 217 -12.91 4.46 -19.80
CA ALA A 217 -11.76 5.11 -20.45
C ALA A 217 -12.04 6.60 -20.71
N LEU A 218 -11.46 7.50 -19.91
CA LEU A 218 -11.72 8.95 -20.00
C LEU A 218 -10.45 9.77 -20.23
N GLY A 219 -10.44 10.62 -21.25
CA GLY A 219 -9.36 11.57 -21.52
C GLY A 219 -8.81 11.43 -22.94
N PHE A 220 -7.51 11.25 -23.08
CA PHE A 220 -6.80 11.18 -24.36
C PHE A 220 -6.09 9.83 -24.53
N ASN A 221 -6.41 9.06 -25.59
CA ASN A 221 -5.69 7.84 -25.97
C ASN A 221 -5.54 6.79 -24.84
N ASN A 222 -6.57 6.60 -24.02
CA ASN A 222 -6.55 5.64 -22.92
C ASN A 222 -7.12 4.29 -23.33
N THR A 223 -6.63 3.20 -22.73
CA THR A 223 -7.11 1.83 -22.97
C THR A 223 -7.53 1.17 -21.65
N ALA A 224 -8.81 0.86 -21.51
CA ALA A 224 -9.36 0.03 -20.45
C ALA A 224 -9.87 -1.29 -21.06
N SER A 225 -9.00 -2.30 -21.16
CA SER A 225 -9.26 -3.50 -21.97
C SER A 225 -9.84 -4.68 -21.21
N SER A 226 -9.81 -4.66 -19.88
CA SER A 226 -10.24 -5.78 -19.03
C SER A 226 -11.49 -5.45 -18.22
N ASN A 227 -12.16 -6.47 -17.67
CA ASN A 227 -13.42 -6.27 -16.94
C ASN A 227 -13.19 -5.38 -15.71
N SER A 228 -14.11 -4.44 -15.51
CA SER A 228 -14.11 -3.41 -14.46
C SER A 228 -12.81 -2.60 -14.40
N SER A 229 -12.08 -2.49 -15.50
CA SER A 229 -10.85 -1.69 -15.57
C SER A 229 -11.19 -0.21 -15.78
N ILE A 230 -10.40 0.68 -15.17
CA ILE A 230 -10.58 2.13 -15.24
C ILE A 230 -9.30 2.76 -15.77
N ALA A 231 -9.38 3.56 -16.82
CA ALA A 231 -8.27 4.28 -17.43
C ALA A 231 -8.61 5.76 -17.59
N LEU A 232 -7.91 6.63 -16.86
CA LEU A 232 -8.22 8.05 -16.76
C LEU A 232 -6.96 8.89 -17.05
N GLY A 233 -7.05 9.84 -17.97
CA GLY A 233 -5.96 10.80 -18.23
C GLY A 233 -5.46 10.75 -19.67
N SER A 234 -4.15 10.61 -19.87
CA SER A 234 -3.52 10.66 -21.19
C SER A 234 -2.57 9.49 -21.42
N GLY A 235 -2.90 8.61 -22.36
CA GLY A 235 -2.05 7.47 -22.74
C GLY A 235 -1.98 6.38 -21.68
N THR A 236 -3.00 6.24 -20.82
CA THR A 236 -3.01 5.23 -19.76
C THR A 236 -3.56 3.89 -20.23
N ILE A 237 -3.07 2.78 -19.66
CA ILE A 237 -3.42 1.42 -20.06
C ILE A 237 -3.79 0.59 -18.82
N ALA A 238 -5.09 0.37 -18.61
CA ALA A 238 -5.64 -0.54 -17.62
C ALA A 238 -6.03 -1.87 -18.29
N SER A 239 -5.14 -2.86 -18.26
CA SER A 239 -5.33 -4.16 -18.91
C SER A 239 -5.52 -5.32 -17.93
N GLY A 240 -5.35 -5.09 -16.63
CA GLY A 240 -5.63 -6.06 -15.58
C GLY A 240 -7.12 -6.12 -15.20
N PHE A 241 -7.63 -7.27 -14.78
CA PHE A 241 -8.98 -7.40 -14.21
C PHE A 241 -9.12 -6.47 -12.99
N ASN A 242 -10.18 -5.67 -12.90
CA ASN A 242 -10.37 -4.66 -11.83
C ASN A 242 -9.17 -3.70 -11.65
N SER A 243 -8.38 -3.44 -12.70
CA SER A 243 -7.24 -2.53 -12.62
C SER A 243 -7.64 -1.07 -12.76
N ILE A 244 -6.87 -0.17 -12.15
CA ILE A 244 -7.10 1.27 -12.22
C ILE A 244 -5.83 1.96 -12.71
N THR A 245 -5.94 2.79 -13.73
CA THR A 245 -4.91 3.74 -14.16
C THR A 245 -5.43 5.17 -14.10
N MET A 246 -4.61 6.09 -13.60
CA MET A 246 -4.92 7.51 -13.59
C MET A 246 -3.67 8.36 -13.82
N GLY A 247 -3.73 9.32 -14.75
CA GLY A 247 -2.66 10.30 -15.01
C GLY A 247 -2.08 10.22 -16.42
N GLN A 248 -0.76 10.24 -16.57
CA GLN A 248 -0.09 10.29 -17.88
C GLN A 248 0.81 9.06 -18.09
N ASN A 249 0.61 8.34 -19.20
CA ASN A 249 1.44 7.18 -19.58
C ASN A 249 1.57 6.14 -18.46
N THR A 250 0.49 5.88 -17.72
CA THR A 250 0.46 4.91 -16.62
C THR A 250 -0.06 3.56 -17.11
N ILE A 251 0.46 2.46 -16.55
CA ILE A 251 0.14 1.09 -16.97
C ILE A 251 -0.26 0.28 -15.72
N ALA A 252 -1.45 -0.29 -15.71
CA ALA A 252 -1.90 -1.24 -14.70
C ALA A 252 -2.33 -2.54 -15.39
N SER A 253 -1.42 -3.52 -15.45
CA SER A 253 -1.65 -4.80 -16.15
C SER A 253 -1.89 -5.99 -15.21
N GLY A 254 -1.57 -5.86 -13.93
CA GLY A 254 -1.87 -6.88 -12.92
C GLY A 254 -3.36 -6.90 -12.56
N ALA A 255 -3.92 -8.06 -12.22
CA ALA A 255 -5.27 -8.12 -11.67
C ALA A 255 -5.33 -7.35 -10.35
N PHE A 256 -6.37 -6.54 -10.12
CA PHE A 256 -6.54 -5.65 -8.97
C PHE A 256 -5.43 -4.60 -8.80
N SER A 257 -4.64 -4.34 -9.84
CA SER A 257 -3.53 -3.38 -9.76
C SER A 257 -3.99 -1.93 -9.87
N THR A 258 -3.25 -1.00 -9.26
CA THR A 258 -3.51 0.45 -9.35
C THR A 258 -2.23 1.18 -9.76
N ALA A 259 -2.26 1.94 -10.86
CA ALA A 259 -1.16 2.80 -11.29
C ALA A 259 -1.63 4.27 -11.40
N MET A 260 -1.05 5.18 -10.61
CA MET A 260 -1.46 6.59 -10.56
C MET A 260 -0.28 7.54 -10.70
N GLY A 261 -0.41 8.63 -11.46
CA GLY A 261 0.61 9.67 -11.62
C GLY A 261 1.16 9.76 -13.04
N SER A 262 2.48 9.82 -13.21
CA SER A 262 3.11 9.94 -14.53
C SER A 262 4.20 8.89 -14.73
N VAL A 263 4.10 8.13 -15.82
CA VAL A 263 5.03 7.04 -16.16
C VAL A 263 5.08 5.97 -15.06
N THR A 264 3.95 5.63 -14.45
CA THR A 264 3.86 4.62 -13.39
C THR A 264 3.39 3.27 -13.94
N THR A 265 3.91 2.18 -13.39
CA THR A 265 3.67 0.82 -13.90
C THR A 265 3.36 -0.14 -12.75
N ALA A 266 2.14 -0.65 -12.68
CA ALA A 266 1.70 -1.69 -11.73
C ALA A 266 1.39 -2.98 -12.49
N ILE A 267 2.33 -3.94 -12.52
CA ILE A 267 2.17 -5.20 -13.25
C ILE A 267 1.92 -6.41 -12.35
N GLY A 268 2.25 -6.31 -11.06
CA GLY A 268 1.98 -7.37 -10.09
C GLY A 268 0.48 -7.51 -9.78
N ILE A 269 0.01 -8.71 -9.45
CA ILE A 269 -1.36 -8.91 -8.95
C ILE A 269 -1.51 -8.13 -7.64
N ASN A 270 -2.62 -7.39 -7.45
CA ASN A 270 -2.89 -6.60 -6.26
C ASN A 270 -1.80 -5.54 -5.96
N SER A 271 -1.02 -5.14 -6.98
CA SER A 271 0.07 -4.19 -6.83
C SER A 271 -0.42 -2.74 -6.92
N THR A 272 0.32 -1.81 -6.31
CA THR A 272 0.02 -0.38 -6.36
C THR A 272 1.27 0.42 -6.70
N ALA A 273 1.25 1.21 -7.78
CA ALA A 273 2.31 2.12 -8.18
C ALA A 273 1.78 3.57 -8.22
N MET A 274 2.32 4.49 -7.42
CA MET A 274 1.84 5.88 -7.37
C MET A 274 2.98 6.92 -7.40
N GLY A 275 2.89 7.94 -8.25
CA GLY A 275 3.85 9.05 -8.30
C GLY A 275 4.47 9.26 -9.69
N TYR A 276 5.80 9.43 -9.77
CA TYR A 276 6.52 9.63 -11.03
C TYR A 276 7.53 8.53 -11.25
N GLN A 277 7.47 7.84 -12.40
CA GLN A 277 8.40 6.74 -12.73
C GLN A 277 8.44 5.62 -11.67
N THR A 278 7.29 5.26 -11.10
CA THR A 278 7.22 4.18 -10.09
C THR A 278 6.83 2.85 -10.72
N ILE A 279 7.43 1.76 -10.26
CA ILE A 279 7.22 0.41 -10.76
C ILE A 279 6.85 -0.49 -9.58
N ALA A 280 5.70 -1.16 -9.65
CA ALA A 280 5.31 -2.22 -8.72
C ALA A 280 5.09 -3.52 -9.50
N SER A 281 6.11 -4.37 -9.55
CA SER A 281 6.08 -5.62 -10.32
C SER A 281 5.86 -6.88 -9.49
N GLY A 282 6.14 -6.84 -8.18
CA GLY A 282 5.84 -7.94 -7.27
C GLY A 282 4.34 -8.09 -7.00
N SER A 283 3.89 -9.31 -6.71
CA SER A 283 2.52 -9.56 -6.25
C SER A 283 2.29 -8.88 -4.91
N SER A 284 1.18 -8.16 -4.76
CA SER A 284 0.85 -7.31 -3.59
C SER A 284 1.93 -6.28 -3.25
N ALA A 285 2.77 -5.90 -4.21
CA ALA A 285 3.82 -4.90 -4.00
C ALA A 285 3.27 -3.48 -4.05
N THR A 286 3.87 -2.56 -3.29
CA THR A 286 3.49 -1.14 -3.26
C THR A 286 4.71 -0.25 -3.53
N ALA A 287 4.69 0.50 -4.64
CA ALA A 287 5.70 1.49 -4.99
C ALA A 287 5.09 2.90 -4.96
N THR A 288 5.60 3.81 -4.12
CA THR A 288 5.11 5.20 -4.09
C THR A 288 6.24 6.23 -4.08
N GLY A 289 6.07 7.37 -4.76
CA GLY A 289 7.03 8.46 -4.79
C GLY A 289 7.63 8.73 -6.18
N GLN A 290 8.95 8.94 -6.25
CA GLN A 290 9.65 9.25 -7.49
C GLN A 290 10.74 8.21 -7.77
N SER A 291 10.69 7.58 -8.95
CA SER A 291 11.69 6.60 -9.39
C SER A 291 11.84 5.45 -8.39
N THR A 292 10.72 4.90 -7.93
CA THR A 292 10.70 3.81 -6.94
C THR A 292 10.36 2.47 -7.61
N ASP A 293 10.97 1.39 -7.14
CA ASP A 293 10.80 0.03 -7.67
C ASP A 293 10.47 -0.96 -6.55
N ALA A 294 9.28 -1.55 -6.57
CA ALA A 294 8.85 -2.59 -5.66
C ALA A 294 8.70 -3.90 -6.45
N SER A 295 9.81 -4.61 -6.62
CA SER A 295 9.87 -5.80 -7.47
C SER A 295 9.71 -7.13 -6.72
N GLY A 296 9.89 -7.14 -5.40
CA GLY A 296 9.66 -8.33 -4.58
C GLY A 296 8.17 -8.56 -4.27
N ASP A 297 7.73 -9.81 -4.14
CA ASP A 297 6.36 -10.09 -3.69
C ASP A 297 6.15 -9.58 -2.26
N PHE A 298 5.00 -8.96 -2.01
CA PHE A 298 4.64 -8.28 -0.75
C PHE A 298 5.64 -7.18 -0.33
N SER A 299 6.43 -6.66 -1.27
CA SER A 299 7.39 -5.60 -1.00
C SER A 299 6.75 -4.21 -0.96
N MET A 300 7.45 -3.26 -0.33
CA MET A 300 7.04 -1.87 -0.29
C MET A 300 8.24 -0.94 -0.53
N ALA A 301 8.21 -0.14 -1.59
CA ALA A 301 9.19 0.89 -1.90
C ALA A 301 8.54 2.29 -1.83
N MET A 302 9.04 3.18 -0.98
CA MET A 302 8.46 4.52 -0.80
C MET A 302 9.52 5.62 -0.76
N GLY A 303 9.35 6.71 -1.50
CA GLY A 303 10.23 7.87 -1.45
C GLY A 303 10.88 8.22 -2.79
N HIS A 304 12.20 8.50 -2.80
CA HIS A 304 12.92 8.93 -4.00
C HIS A 304 14.10 7.99 -4.29
N LEU A 305 14.11 7.36 -5.47
CA LEU A 305 15.14 6.36 -5.84
C LEU A 305 15.19 5.19 -4.84
N THR A 306 14.05 4.61 -4.50
CA THR A 306 14.00 3.48 -3.55
C THR A 306 13.69 2.17 -4.27
N ASN A 307 14.30 1.08 -3.82
CA ASN A 307 14.17 -0.24 -4.43
C ASN A 307 13.93 -1.31 -3.36
N ALA A 308 12.78 -1.99 -3.43
CA ALA A 308 12.39 -3.09 -2.56
C ALA A 308 12.28 -4.37 -3.41
N SER A 309 13.41 -5.04 -3.66
CA SER A 309 13.46 -6.21 -4.54
C SER A 309 13.36 -7.55 -3.80
N GLY A 310 13.53 -7.56 -2.48
CA GLY A 310 13.34 -8.75 -1.66
C GLY A 310 11.86 -9.08 -1.43
N THR A 311 11.49 -10.35 -1.37
CA THR A 311 10.15 -10.76 -0.91
C THR A 311 9.92 -10.27 0.52
N TYR A 312 8.75 -9.70 0.82
CA TYR A 312 8.41 -9.07 2.12
C TYR A 312 9.34 -7.90 2.52
N SER A 313 10.08 -7.32 1.58
CA SER A 313 11.01 -6.23 1.89
C SER A 313 10.34 -4.87 2.01
N LEU A 314 10.98 -3.95 2.74
CA LEU A 314 10.55 -2.56 2.91
C LEU A 314 11.74 -1.62 2.64
N ALA A 315 11.65 -0.80 1.60
CA ALA A 315 12.58 0.29 1.32
C ALA A 315 11.86 1.64 1.44
N THR A 316 12.32 2.53 2.32
CA THR A 316 11.72 3.87 2.46
C THR A 316 12.78 4.97 2.60
N GLY A 317 12.50 6.16 2.08
CA GLY A 317 13.39 7.33 2.17
C GLY A 317 14.01 7.73 0.83
N LYS A 318 15.32 7.97 0.79
CA LYS A 318 16.04 8.42 -0.41
C LYS A 318 17.19 7.47 -0.73
N SER A 319 17.27 6.98 -1.97
CA SER A 319 18.37 6.10 -2.39
C SER A 319 18.52 4.89 -1.46
N THR A 320 17.39 4.22 -1.14
CA THR A 320 17.38 3.07 -0.22
C THR A 320 17.07 1.77 -0.95
N ASP A 321 17.81 0.72 -0.61
CA ASP A 321 17.77 -0.59 -1.25
C ASP A 321 17.48 -1.68 -0.22
N ALA A 322 16.32 -2.34 -0.29
CA ALA A 322 15.97 -3.52 0.50
C ALA A 322 15.91 -4.75 -0.40
N THR A 323 17.05 -5.42 -0.59
CA THR A 323 17.21 -6.49 -1.58
C THR A 323 17.15 -7.89 -0.98
N GLY A 324 17.34 -8.03 0.33
CA GLY A 324 17.21 -9.30 1.04
C GLY A 324 15.76 -9.72 1.31
N HIS A 325 15.51 -11.02 1.44
CA HIS A 325 14.21 -11.55 1.89
C HIS A 325 13.85 -10.97 3.27
N ALA A 326 12.66 -10.40 3.42
CA ALA A 326 12.19 -9.72 4.63
C ALA A 326 13.15 -8.63 5.16
N ALA A 327 13.96 -8.04 4.28
CA ALA A 327 14.88 -6.96 4.65
C ALA A 327 14.16 -5.61 4.74
N THR A 328 14.63 -4.74 5.64
CA THR A 328 14.11 -3.38 5.80
C THR A 328 15.24 -2.37 5.68
N ALA A 329 15.15 -1.46 4.72
CA ALA A 329 16.04 -0.32 4.54
C ALA A 329 15.27 1.00 4.69
N THR A 330 15.72 1.88 5.57
CA THR A 330 15.12 3.21 5.79
C THR A 330 16.17 4.31 5.93
N GLY A 331 15.84 5.52 5.49
CA GLY A 331 16.69 6.71 5.62
C GLY A 331 17.25 7.21 4.29
N ASP A 332 18.54 7.55 4.25
CA ASP A 332 19.21 8.09 3.07
C ASP A 332 20.49 7.30 2.76
N ASN A 333 20.58 6.72 1.55
CA ASN A 333 21.66 5.84 1.15
C ASN A 333 21.82 4.60 2.06
N SER A 334 20.70 3.94 2.38
CA SER A 334 20.68 2.73 3.23
C SER A 334 20.47 1.47 2.40
N LEU A 335 21.27 0.43 2.66
CA LEU A 335 21.21 -0.87 1.98
C LEU A 335 20.97 -2.01 2.99
N ALA A 336 19.88 -2.75 2.83
CA ALA A 336 19.58 -3.98 3.56
C ALA A 336 19.55 -5.16 2.58
N SER A 337 20.68 -5.85 2.43
CA SER A 337 20.85 -6.94 1.45
C SER A 337 20.88 -8.34 2.06
N GLY A 338 21.08 -8.46 3.37
CA GLY A 338 20.96 -9.75 4.06
C GLY A 338 19.51 -10.17 4.26
N ALA A 339 19.24 -11.47 4.35
CA ALA A 339 17.90 -11.95 4.72
C ALA A 339 17.56 -11.51 6.16
N VAL A 340 16.34 -11.02 6.38
CA VAL A 340 15.85 -10.51 7.68
C VAL A 340 16.78 -9.40 8.24
N SER A 341 17.41 -8.63 7.37
CA SER A 341 18.32 -7.55 7.76
C SER A 341 17.59 -6.22 7.95
N PHE A 342 18.14 -5.34 8.80
CA PHE A 342 17.59 -4.02 9.08
C PHE A 342 18.67 -2.95 8.93
N ALA A 343 18.52 -2.03 7.98
CA ALA A 343 19.40 -0.87 7.78
C ALA A 343 18.61 0.43 7.98
N SER A 344 19.05 1.31 8.87
CA SER A 344 18.34 2.55 9.19
C SER A 344 19.29 3.73 9.46
N GLY A 345 19.11 4.83 8.74
CA GLY A 345 19.84 6.08 8.97
C GLY A 345 20.50 6.63 7.71
N PHE A 346 21.75 7.09 7.80
CA PHE A 346 22.50 7.67 6.68
C PHE A 346 23.73 6.82 6.35
N LEU A 347 23.87 6.38 5.09
CA LEU A 347 25.00 5.54 4.66
C LEU A 347 25.15 4.30 5.56
N THR A 348 24.07 3.52 5.67
CA THR A 348 24.03 2.30 6.49
C THR A 348 23.94 1.06 5.61
N THR A 349 24.64 -0.02 5.97
CA THR A 349 24.62 -1.27 5.21
C THR A 349 24.43 -2.48 6.11
N ALA A 350 23.28 -3.14 6.04
CA ALA A 350 23.00 -4.42 6.69
C ALA A 350 23.07 -5.56 5.65
N SER A 351 24.27 -6.09 5.43
CA SER A 351 24.57 -7.08 4.39
C SER A 351 24.66 -8.53 4.87
N GLY A 352 24.88 -8.77 6.17
CA GLY A 352 24.74 -10.10 6.76
C GLY A 352 23.28 -10.50 7.01
N ASN A 353 22.98 -11.79 7.00
CA ASN A 353 21.65 -12.31 7.38
C ASN A 353 21.38 -12.05 8.86
N TYR A 354 20.13 -11.77 9.22
CA TYR A 354 19.72 -11.45 10.59
C TYR A 354 20.51 -10.29 11.22
N SER A 355 21.05 -9.39 10.40
CA SER A 355 21.93 -8.30 10.85
C SER A 355 21.21 -6.95 10.93
N THR A 356 21.65 -6.10 11.85
CA THR A 356 21.09 -4.77 12.11
C THR A 356 22.17 -3.72 11.98
N ALA A 357 21.98 -2.71 11.13
CA ALA A 357 22.84 -1.55 10.96
C ALA A 357 22.05 -0.25 11.19
N MET A 358 22.44 0.56 12.17
CA MET A 358 21.72 1.79 12.53
C MET A 358 22.63 3.01 12.71
N GLY A 359 22.13 4.19 12.33
CA GLY A 359 22.80 5.47 12.58
C GLY A 359 23.50 6.03 11.34
N SER A 360 24.78 6.39 11.44
CA SER A 360 25.53 7.02 10.34
C SER A 360 26.86 6.33 10.06
N TYR A 361 27.15 6.05 8.79
CA TYR A 361 28.39 5.40 8.34
C TYR A 361 28.69 4.08 9.06
N VAL A 362 27.79 3.11 8.95
CA VAL A 362 27.93 1.77 9.57
C VAL A 362 27.66 0.66 8.57
N SER A 363 28.36 -0.47 8.71
CA SER A 363 28.16 -1.65 7.88
C SER A 363 28.33 -2.95 8.67
N THR A 364 27.41 -3.89 8.49
CA THR A 364 27.55 -5.25 9.04
C THR A 364 28.56 -6.09 8.27
N ASN A 365 29.06 -5.60 7.13
CA ASN A 365 30.20 -6.16 6.40
C ASN A 365 30.07 -7.68 6.15
N ASN A 366 28.92 -8.11 5.62
CA ASN A 366 28.54 -9.50 5.35
C ASN A 366 28.58 -10.44 6.57
N HIS A 367 28.53 -9.92 7.80
CA HIS A 367 28.53 -10.73 9.01
C HIS A 367 27.12 -10.97 9.53
N ASP A 368 26.69 -12.23 9.46
CA ASP A 368 25.40 -12.69 9.96
C ASP A 368 25.25 -12.44 11.47
N GLY A 369 24.02 -12.12 11.90
CA GLY A 369 23.66 -11.90 13.30
C GLY A 369 24.34 -10.69 13.96
N SER A 370 25.04 -9.85 13.21
CA SER A 370 25.72 -8.69 13.76
C SER A 370 24.77 -7.52 13.99
N PHE A 371 24.97 -6.81 15.09
CA PHE A 371 24.26 -5.57 15.43
C PHE A 371 25.29 -4.45 15.49
N ILE A 372 25.14 -3.44 14.62
CA ILE A 372 26.02 -2.29 14.55
C ILE A 372 25.25 -0.97 14.65
N ILE A 373 25.74 -0.06 15.49
CA ILE A 373 25.18 1.29 15.65
C ILE A 373 26.25 2.37 15.70
N GLY A 374 26.05 3.49 15.02
CA GLY A 374 27.07 4.54 14.90
C GLY A 374 26.49 5.95 14.92
N ASP A 375 27.17 6.86 15.62
CA ASP A 375 26.91 8.29 15.56
C ASP A 375 27.43 8.93 14.25
N ASN A 376 27.15 10.22 14.05
CA ASN A 376 27.61 10.99 12.89
C ASN A 376 28.94 11.73 13.11
N SER A 377 29.79 11.25 14.03
CA SER A 377 31.03 11.96 14.41
C SER A 377 32.14 11.88 13.36
N THR A 378 32.04 10.96 12.39
CA THR A 378 33.01 10.80 11.31
C THR A 378 32.37 10.11 10.11
N THR A 379 32.96 10.29 8.93
CA THR A 379 32.59 9.66 7.66
C THR A 379 33.26 8.30 7.45
N THR A 380 34.14 7.87 8.36
CA THR A 380 34.73 6.53 8.29
C THR A 380 33.68 5.49 8.64
N VAL A 381 33.49 4.50 7.76
CA VAL A 381 32.52 3.42 8.00
C VAL A 381 32.98 2.53 9.15
N LEU A 382 32.15 2.40 10.18
CA LEU A 382 32.34 1.38 11.21
C LEU A 382 31.86 0.04 10.64
N ASN A 383 32.76 -0.93 10.50
CA ASN A 383 32.43 -2.26 9.99
C ASN A 383 32.27 -3.27 11.14
N SER A 384 31.35 -4.23 11.03
CA SER A 384 31.40 -5.43 11.88
C SER A 384 32.66 -6.24 11.56
N ALA A 385 33.26 -6.84 12.60
CA ALA A 385 34.48 -7.63 12.49
C ALA A 385 34.23 -9.15 12.54
N ASN A 386 33.08 -9.59 13.05
CA ASN A 386 32.74 -11.00 13.22
C ASN A 386 31.23 -11.19 13.08
N ILE A 387 30.82 -12.44 12.81
CA ILE A 387 29.42 -12.88 12.95
C ILE A 387 28.96 -12.81 14.41
N ASN A 388 27.66 -12.63 14.63
CA ASN A 388 27.01 -12.60 15.96
C ASN A 388 27.67 -11.61 16.94
N ASN A 389 28.06 -10.43 16.45
CA ASN A 389 28.77 -9.42 17.22
C ASN A 389 27.96 -8.14 17.40
N PHE A 390 28.06 -7.52 18.58
CA PHE A 390 27.61 -6.14 18.80
C PHE A 390 28.78 -5.17 18.69
N ARG A 391 28.67 -4.16 17.81
CA ARG A 391 29.66 -3.09 17.67
C ARG A 391 28.98 -1.73 17.70
N ALA A 392 29.56 -0.78 18.41
CA ALA A 392 29.04 0.57 18.45
C ALA A 392 30.14 1.62 18.31
N ARG A 393 29.79 2.82 17.81
CA ARG A 393 30.62 4.02 17.85
C ARG A 393 29.81 5.23 18.30
N PHE A 394 30.23 5.82 19.43
CA PHE A 394 29.76 7.10 19.91
C PHE A 394 30.94 7.90 20.44
N ALA A 395 31.30 8.98 19.76
CA ALA A 395 32.43 9.83 20.13
C ALA A 395 32.24 10.48 21.51
N GLY A 396 30.98 10.69 21.93
CA GLY A 396 30.63 11.19 23.27
C GLY A 396 30.70 10.14 24.40
N GLY A 397 30.93 8.86 24.07
CA GLY A 397 30.91 7.74 25.03
C GLY A 397 29.54 7.07 25.21
N TYR A 398 29.50 6.08 26.10
CA TYR A 398 28.33 5.23 26.39
C TYR A 398 27.93 5.34 27.84
N ARG A 399 26.64 5.49 28.11
CA ARG A 399 26.14 5.44 29.48
C ARG A 399 24.94 4.52 29.56
N LEU A 400 24.99 3.58 30.50
CA LEU A 400 23.92 2.64 30.80
C LEU A 400 23.33 2.99 32.16
N PHE A 401 22.02 3.23 32.20
CA PHE A 401 21.27 3.54 33.41
C PHE A 401 20.45 2.33 33.84
N THR A 402 20.34 2.12 35.16
CA THR A 402 19.51 1.05 35.75
C THR A 402 18.32 1.56 36.54
N SER A 403 18.19 2.89 36.69
CA SER A 403 17.12 3.52 37.46
C SER A 403 16.62 4.79 36.76
N ALA A 404 15.29 4.94 36.71
CA ALA A 404 14.64 6.15 36.19
C ALA A 404 14.76 7.34 37.16
N ALA A 405 14.90 7.09 38.46
CA ALA A 405 14.95 8.12 39.49
C ALA A 405 16.37 8.65 39.76
N ALA A 406 17.41 7.89 39.39
CA ALA A 406 18.80 8.14 39.76
C ALA A 406 19.73 8.33 38.55
N ILE A 407 19.30 9.18 37.59
CA ILE A 407 20.02 9.46 36.33
C ILE A 407 21.45 10.02 36.49
N ASN A 408 21.88 10.36 37.70
CA ASN A 408 23.24 10.82 37.97
C ASN A 408 24.04 9.91 38.91
N ALA A 409 23.42 8.87 39.50
CA ALA A 409 24.02 8.05 40.55
C ALA A 409 24.16 6.57 40.17
N GLU A 410 23.17 5.99 39.46
CA GLU A 410 23.17 4.56 39.14
C GLU A 410 23.44 4.36 37.65
N SER A 411 24.72 4.43 37.28
CA SER A 411 25.12 4.21 35.88
C SER A 411 26.50 3.60 35.73
N CYS A 412 26.67 2.88 34.62
CA CYS A 412 27.95 2.46 34.10
C CYS A 412 28.28 3.33 32.88
N LEU A 413 29.43 4.00 32.88
CA LEU A 413 29.86 4.93 31.83
C LEU A 413 31.13 4.39 31.18
N LEU A 414 31.17 4.35 29.85
CA LEU A 414 32.42 4.35 29.09
C LEU A 414 32.58 5.76 28.53
N ALA A 415 33.43 6.57 29.16
CA ALA A 415 33.59 7.97 28.82
C ALA A 415 34.18 8.15 27.40
N ALA A 416 33.98 9.34 26.81
CA ALA A 416 34.64 9.70 25.56
C ALA A 416 36.16 9.51 25.68
N GLY A 417 36.76 8.75 24.76
CA GLY A 417 38.19 8.40 24.78
C GLY A 417 38.61 7.42 25.90
N GLY A 418 37.68 6.97 26.74
CA GLY A 418 37.94 5.98 27.80
C GLY A 418 38.17 4.59 27.23
N ASN A 419 38.98 3.78 27.93
CA ASN A 419 39.27 2.39 27.59
C ASN A 419 38.68 1.38 28.59
N ALA A 420 37.98 1.85 29.63
CA ALA A 420 37.38 1.03 30.66
C ALA A 420 36.07 1.65 31.16
N TRP A 421 35.20 0.80 31.70
CA TRP A 421 33.99 1.22 32.38
C TRP A 421 34.31 1.96 33.67
N VAL A 422 33.58 3.04 33.94
CA VAL A 422 33.62 3.76 35.21
C VAL A 422 32.26 3.72 35.89
N THR A 423 32.28 3.43 37.19
CA THR A 423 31.10 3.42 38.05
C THR A 423 31.01 4.76 38.77
N ALA A 424 29.81 5.34 38.86
CA ALA A 424 29.59 6.57 39.63
C ALA A 424 29.96 6.33 41.11
N SER A 425 30.82 7.20 41.66
CA SER A 425 31.38 7.04 43.01
C SER A 425 31.62 8.40 43.68
N ASP A 426 30.59 9.24 43.72
CA ASP A 426 30.64 10.57 44.35
C ASP A 426 30.16 10.50 45.80
N VAL A 427 30.93 11.04 46.75
CA VAL A 427 30.57 11.06 48.18
C VAL A 427 29.26 11.82 48.43
N ARG A 428 28.93 12.82 47.60
CA ARG A 428 27.70 13.62 47.69
C ARG A 428 26.46 12.81 47.30
N LEU A 429 26.66 11.67 46.63
CA LEU A 429 25.62 10.74 46.20
C LEU A 429 25.54 9.51 47.12
N LYS A 430 26.27 9.49 48.23
CA LYS A 430 26.37 8.34 49.15
C LYS A 430 26.01 8.74 50.57
N GLU A 431 25.39 7.81 51.28
CA GLU A 431 25.03 7.95 52.69
C GLU A 431 25.32 6.64 53.43
N LYS A 432 25.10 6.62 54.76
CA LYS A 432 25.25 5.42 55.61
C LYS A 432 26.65 4.81 55.57
N PHE A 433 27.67 5.66 55.72
CA PHE A 433 29.06 5.22 55.79
C PHE A 433 29.33 4.38 57.04
N GLN A 434 30.00 3.24 56.86
CA GLN A 434 30.52 2.39 57.93
C GLN A 434 32.03 2.22 57.76
N GLN A 435 32.79 2.40 58.85
CA GLN A 435 34.21 2.13 58.86
C GLN A 435 34.48 0.62 58.80
N SER A 436 35.40 0.20 57.95
CA SER A 436 35.81 -1.20 57.78
C SER A 436 36.87 -1.62 58.80
N ASP A 437 36.70 -2.80 59.39
CA ASP A 437 37.75 -3.47 60.16
C ASP A 437 38.64 -4.28 59.22
N GLY A 438 39.82 -3.73 58.93
CA GLY A 438 40.76 -4.31 57.97
C GLY A 438 41.28 -5.71 58.36
N GLU A 439 41.49 -5.96 59.66
CA GLU A 439 41.99 -7.26 60.12
C GLU A 439 40.92 -8.34 59.95
N ASN A 440 39.66 -8.02 60.27
CA ASN A 440 38.53 -8.90 60.00
C ASN A 440 38.36 -9.21 58.50
N PHE A 441 38.60 -8.22 57.63
CA PHE A 441 38.59 -8.44 56.18
C PHE A 441 39.70 -9.39 55.73
N LEU A 442 40.90 -9.27 56.29
CA LEU A 442 42.01 -10.19 55.99
C LEU A 442 41.73 -11.61 56.46
N GLU A 443 41.16 -11.80 57.65
CA GLU A 443 40.76 -13.11 58.15
C GLU A 443 39.73 -13.77 57.23
N LYS A 444 38.73 -13.01 56.79
CA LYS A 444 37.72 -13.48 55.84
C LYS A 444 38.35 -13.86 54.50
N ILE A 445 39.21 -13.03 53.92
CA ILE A 445 39.90 -13.33 52.66
C ILE A 445 40.78 -14.58 52.80
N ALA A 446 41.50 -14.74 53.91
CA ALA A 446 42.39 -15.86 54.15
C ALA A 446 41.67 -17.22 54.17
N THR A 447 40.36 -17.24 54.47
CA THR A 447 39.54 -18.45 54.49
C THR A 447 38.80 -18.71 53.16
N MET A 448 38.89 -17.79 52.19
CA MET A 448 38.24 -17.95 50.89
C MET A 448 38.93 -18.99 50.01
N LYS A 449 38.12 -19.74 49.26
CA LYS A 449 38.60 -20.68 48.24
C LYS A 449 38.98 -19.91 46.98
N LEU A 450 40.28 -19.66 46.80
CA LEU A 450 40.84 -19.04 45.61
C LEU A 450 41.49 -20.11 44.72
N GLY A 451 41.13 -20.13 43.44
CA GLY A 451 41.67 -21.09 42.48
C GLY A 451 41.31 -20.72 41.04
N SER A 452 41.72 -21.57 40.10
CA SER A 452 41.28 -21.44 38.71
C SER A 452 39.98 -22.20 38.47
N TRP A 453 39.12 -21.66 37.60
CA TRP A 453 37.83 -22.24 37.25
C TRP A 453 37.44 -21.90 35.81
N ASN A 454 36.43 -22.57 35.29
CA ASN A 454 35.77 -22.24 34.01
C ASN A 454 34.26 -22.42 34.19
N TYR A 455 33.46 -21.73 33.37
CA TYR A 455 32.02 -22.00 33.35
C TYR A 455 31.75 -23.39 32.76
N ILE A 456 30.66 -24.04 33.19
CA ILE A 456 30.29 -25.41 32.77
C ILE A 456 30.21 -25.54 31.24
N SER A 457 29.79 -24.48 30.54
CA SER A 457 29.66 -24.42 29.09
C SER A 457 30.95 -24.05 28.34
N GLN A 458 32.01 -23.66 29.06
CA GLN A 458 33.27 -23.20 28.45
C GLN A 458 34.25 -24.34 28.21
N ASN A 459 35.16 -24.12 27.26
CA ASN A 459 36.25 -25.06 27.02
C ASN A 459 37.25 -25.03 28.19
N PRO A 460 37.43 -26.14 28.94
CA PRO A 460 38.23 -26.15 30.16
C PRO A 460 39.74 -25.96 29.90
N LEU A 461 40.22 -26.12 28.68
CA LEU A 461 41.63 -25.94 28.33
C LEU A 461 41.95 -24.55 27.79
N LYS A 462 40.94 -23.82 27.28
CA LYS A 462 41.14 -22.51 26.63
C LYS A 462 40.60 -21.33 27.42
N GLN A 463 39.65 -21.55 28.32
CA GLN A 463 38.91 -20.50 29.00
C GLN A 463 38.98 -20.73 30.50
N ARG A 464 40.09 -20.32 31.11
CA ARG A 464 40.33 -20.41 32.55
C ARG A 464 40.35 -19.02 33.18
N HIS A 465 39.73 -18.91 34.34
CA HIS A 465 39.62 -17.69 35.13
C HIS A 465 40.16 -17.93 36.53
N TYR A 466 40.63 -16.87 37.19
CA TYR A 466 41.02 -16.88 38.60
C TYR A 466 40.10 -15.94 39.38
N GLY A 467 39.74 -16.32 40.60
CA GLY A 467 38.97 -15.46 41.50
C GLY A 467 38.14 -16.24 42.52
N PRO A 468 37.52 -15.55 43.48
CA PRO A 468 36.61 -16.18 44.44
C PRO A 468 35.29 -16.60 43.79
N MET A 469 34.55 -17.47 44.48
CA MET A 469 33.16 -17.77 44.17
C MET A 469 32.24 -16.69 44.77
N ALA A 470 31.12 -16.38 44.09
CA ALA A 470 30.18 -15.36 44.55
C ALA A 470 29.56 -15.70 45.91
N GLN A 471 29.30 -16.98 46.18
CA GLN A 471 28.75 -17.46 47.44
C GLN A 471 29.70 -17.19 48.61
N ASP A 472 30.99 -17.51 48.47
CA ASP A 472 32.00 -17.28 49.49
C ASP A 472 32.20 -15.77 49.73
N PHE A 473 32.23 -14.98 48.64
CA PHE A 473 32.36 -13.52 48.72
C PHE A 473 31.15 -12.88 49.43
N TYR A 474 29.93 -13.28 49.07
CA TYR A 474 28.70 -12.79 49.67
C TYR A 474 28.54 -13.25 51.13
N ALA A 475 28.91 -14.48 51.46
CA ALA A 475 28.91 -14.95 52.85
C ALA A 475 29.85 -14.12 53.74
N ALA A 476 30.99 -13.68 53.20
CA ALA A 476 31.99 -12.90 53.94
C ALA A 476 31.66 -11.39 54.02
N PHE A 477 31.20 -10.80 52.92
CA PHE A 477 31.10 -9.34 52.74
C PHE A 477 29.71 -8.85 52.33
N GLY A 478 28.76 -9.76 52.11
CA GLY A 478 27.45 -9.43 51.55
C GLY A 478 26.47 -8.79 52.52
N LYS A 479 26.87 -8.55 53.77
CA LYS A 479 26.04 -7.88 54.77
C LYS A 479 26.89 -6.96 55.65
N ASP A 480 26.35 -5.77 55.93
CA ASP A 480 26.86 -4.85 56.92
C ASP A 480 25.75 -4.50 57.94
N LYS A 481 25.93 -3.46 58.76
CA LYS A 481 24.92 -3.06 59.74
C LYS A 481 23.66 -2.43 59.11
N TYR A 482 23.76 -1.94 57.87
CA TYR A 482 22.70 -1.21 57.18
C TYR A 482 21.92 -2.09 56.21
N GLY A 483 22.54 -3.11 55.63
CA GLY A 483 21.83 -3.98 54.72
C GLY A 483 22.71 -4.99 53.99
N THR A 484 22.30 -5.25 52.75
CA THR A 484 22.86 -6.29 51.88
C THR A 484 23.70 -5.65 50.80
N ILE A 485 24.86 -6.24 50.52
CA ILE A 485 25.81 -5.82 49.50
C ILE A 485 25.93 -6.97 48.49
N GLY A 486 25.46 -6.76 47.26
CA GLY A 486 25.47 -7.79 46.23
C GLY A 486 24.53 -8.97 46.51
N ASN A 487 24.87 -10.16 45.99
CA ASN A 487 24.14 -11.41 46.17
C ASN A 487 25.09 -12.62 46.00
N ASP A 488 24.58 -13.83 46.19
CA ASP A 488 25.36 -15.08 46.15
C ASP A 488 25.61 -15.65 44.73
N THR A 489 25.19 -14.94 43.67
CA THR A 489 25.35 -15.38 42.28
C THR A 489 26.23 -14.47 41.43
N THR A 490 26.52 -13.25 41.90
CA THR A 490 27.28 -12.24 41.16
C THR A 490 28.23 -11.49 42.08
N ILE A 491 29.34 -11.00 41.52
CA ILE A 491 30.27 -10.12 42.23
C ILE A 491 30.33 -8.80 41.46
N ASN A 492 29.94 -7.71 42.10
CA ASN A 492 30.11 -6.37 41.54
C ASN A 492 31.60 -5.99 41.58
N SER A 493 32.13 -5.52 40.46
CA SER A 493 33.55 -5.17 40.32
C SER A 493 33.97 -3.99 41.20
N ALA A 494 33.07 -3.03 41.46
CA ALA A 494 33.34 -1.91 42.37
C ALA A 494 33.43 -2.38 43.82
N ASP A 495 32.55 -3.28 44.25
CA ASP A 495 32.56 -3.86 45.59
C ASP A 495 33.81 -4.73 45.79
N PHE A 496 34.16 -5.55 44.80
CA PHE A 496 35.39 -6.36 44.81
C PHE A 496 36.65 -5.50 44.94
N ALA A 497 36.73 -4.39 44.18
CA ALA A 497 37.83 -3.43 44.30
C ALA A 497 37.86 -2.77 45.68
N GLY A 498 36.70 -2.38 46.23
CA GLY A 498 36.58 -1.80 47.56
C GLY A 498 37.11 -2.74 48.66
N VAL A 499 36.69 -4.01 48.66
CA VAL A 499 37.21 -5.04 49.58
C VAL A 499 38.72 -5.21 49.43
N SER A 500 39.23 -5.22 48.18
CA SER A 500 40.66 -5.35 47.90
C SER A 500 41.46 -4.18 48.47
N PHE A 501 40.97 -2.93 48.32
CA PHE A 501 41.63 -1.75 48.89
C PHE A 501 41.65 -1.77 50.41
N ILE A 502 40.56 -2.20 51.06
CA ILE A 502 40.52 -2.36 52.53
C ILE A 502 41.58 -3.37 52.97
N ALA A 503 41.68 -4.51 52.29
CA ALA A 503 42.68 -5.54 52.58
C ALA A 503 44.11 -5.03 52.37
N ILE A 504 44.38 -4.29 51.29
CA ILE A 504 45.70 -3.69 51.04
C ILE A 504 46.08 -2.71 52.15
N GLN A 505 45.15 -1.83 52.57
CA GLN A 505 45.40 -0.91 53.67
C GLN A 505 45.68 -1.65 54.99
N ALA A 506 44.96 -2.73 55.26
CA ALA A 506 45.19 -3.57 56.42
C ALA A 506 46.56 -4.24 56.40
N LEU A 507 46.96 -4.82 55.25
CA LEU A 507 48.27 -5.44 55.06
C LEU A 507 49.41 -4.45 55.23
N GLU A 508 49.27 -3.24 54.69
CA GLU A 508 50.28 -2.19 54.83
C GLU A 508 50.44 -1.78 56.30
N LYS A 509 49.33 -1.61 57.02
CA LYS A 509 49.34 -1.31 58.46
C LYS A 509 50.03 -2.42 59.25
N ARG A 510 49.71 -3.68 58.95
CA ARG A 510 50.32 -4.86 59.59
C ARG A 510 51.82 -4.95 59.29
N SER A 511 52.22 -4.74 58.03
CA SER A 511 53.62 -4.80 57.60
C SER A 511 54.45 -3.68 58.23
N SER A 512 53.94 -2.45 58.25
CA SER A 512 54.58 -1.31 58.92
C SER A 512 54.79 -1.57 60.42
N GLY A 513 53.77 -2.10 61.11
CA GLY A 513 53.88 -2.45 62.53
C GLY A 513 54.92 -3.56 62.79
N GLN A 514 54.96 -4.58 61.93
CA GLN A 514 55.99 -5.62 62.00
C GLN A 514 57.39 -5.06 61.76
N GLN A 515 57.56 -4.16 60.79
CA GLN A 515 58.85 -3.52 60.50
C GLN A 515 59.35 -2.68 61.67
N GLN A 516 58.44 -1.97 62.36
CA GLN A 516 58.76 -1.24 63.59
C GLN A 516 59.19 -2.19 64.71
N ASN A 517 58.41 -3.24 64.97
CA ASN A 517 58.78 -4.26 65.97
C ASN A 517 60.15 -4.89 65.68
N ILE A 518 60.45 -5.19 64.41
CA ILE A 518 61.76 -5.72 63.99
C ILE A 518 62.87 -4.68 64.24
N SER A 519 62.62 -3.39 64.00
CA SER A 519 63.57 -2.32 64.28
C SER A 519 63.86 -2.19 65.77
N ASP A 520 62.82 -2.21 66.60
CA ASP A 520 62.93 -2.09 68.05
C ASP A 520 63.67 -3.30 68.63
N LEU A 521 63.31 -4.52 68.21
CA LEU A 521 64.01 -5.75 68.60
C LEU A 521 65.48 -5.77 68.14
N LYS A 522 65.81 -5.19 66.98
CA LYS A 522 67.21 -5.05 66.53
C LYS A 522 67.99 -4.09 67.41
N LYS A 523 67.37 -2.99 67.85
CA LYS A 523 67.97 -2.02 68.76
C LYS A 523 68.24 -2.65 70.12
N GLU A 524 67.25 -3.32 70.70
CA GLU A 524 67.37 -4.04 71.98
C GLU A 524 68.46 -5.13 71.90
N ASN A 525 68.49 -5.92 70.81
CA ASN A 525 69.55 -6.92 70.60
C ASN A 525 70.95 -6.30 70.49
N LYS A 526 71.08 -5.10 69.93
CA LYS A 526 72.36 -4.40 69.86
C LYS A 526 72.82 -3.98 71.27
N GLU A 527 71.92 -3.39 72.05
CA GLU A 527 72.17 -2.99 73.44
C GLU A 527 72.57 -4.18 74.32
N LEU A 528 71.84 -5.29 74.23
CA LEU A 528 72.17 -6.54 74.95
C LEU A 528 73.55 -7.09 74.56
N LYS A 529 73.92 -7.06 73.27
CA LYS A 529 75.25 -7.50 72.82
C LYS A 529 76.37 -6.61 73.37
N GLU A 530 76.15 -5.30 73.46
CA GLU A 530 77.11 -4.36 74.03
C GLU A 530 77.30 -4.61 75.54
N ILE A 531 76.21 -4.82 76.29
CA ILE A 531 76.25 -5.19 77.72
C ILE A 531 77.02 -6.51 77.92
N LEU A 532 76.74 -7.52 77.10
CA LEU A 532 77.37 -8.83 77.20
C LEU A 532 78.88 -8.77 76.90
N LEU A 533 79.29 -7.88 75.98
CA LEU A 533 80.71 -7.60 75.71
C LEU A 533 81.38 -6.95 76.93
N LEU A 534 80.70 -6.01 77.58
CA LEU A 534 81.19 -5.32 78.78
C LEU A 534 81.38 -6.30 79.95
N LEU A 535 80.36 -7.11 80.24
CA LEU A 535 80.44 -8.17 81.26
C LEU A 535 81.55 -9.18 80.98
N ARG A 536 81.77 -9.56 79.71
CA ARG A 536 82.90 -10.44 79.33
C ARG A 536 84.24 -9.77 79.59
N LYS A 537 84.38 -8.46 79.36
CA LYS A 537 85.59 -7.72 79.69
C LYS A 537 85.82 -7.71 81.21
N GLU A 538 84.81 -7.35 81.99
CA GLU A 538 84.88 -7.33 83.46
C GLU A 538 85.22 -8.72 84.03
N MET A 539 84.59 -9.78 83.55
CA MET A 539 84.93 -11.16 83.94
C MET A 539 86.37 -11.55 83.62
N ASN A 540 86.89 -11.13 82.46
CA ASN A 540 88.27 -11.41 82.09
C ASN A 540 89.27 -10.62 82.95
N GLU A 541 88.92 -9.40 83.35
CA GLU A 541 89.71 -8.61 84.30
C GLU A 541 89.72 -9.22 85.70
N LEU A 542 88.55 -9.66 86.19
CA LEU A 542 88.43 -10.38 87.47
C LEU A 542 89.23 -11.70 87.46
N LYS A 543 89.19 -12.47 86.37
CA LYS A 543 90.04 -13.68 86.23
C LYS A 543 91.53 -13.36 86.30
N LYS A 544 91.98 -12.29 85.65
CA LYS A 544 93.37 -11.82 85.71
C LYS A 544 93.78 -11.35 87.10
N GLN A 545 92.84 -10.89 87.93
CA GLN A 545 93.09 -10.54 89.33
C GLN A 545 93.20 -11.80 90.20
N ASN A 546 92.33 -12.79 90.01
CA ASN A 546 92.39 -14.07 90.74
C ASN A 546 93.60 -14.96 90.37
N GLU A 547 94.19 -14.82 89.18
CA GLU A 547 95.43 -15.54 88.81
C GLU A 547 96.71 -14.89 89.39
N LYS A 548 96.59 -13.74 90.08
CA LYS A 548 97.69 -13.00 90.71
C LYS A 548 97.72 -13.12 92.24
N GLU A 549 96.75 -13.79 92.83
CA GLU A 549 96.75 -14.26 94.23
C GLU A 549 97.13 -15.74 94.27
#